data_AF-A0A9E5KII7-F1
#
_entry.id   AF-A0A9E5KII7-F1
#
_cell.length_a   1.000
_cell.length_b   1.000
_cell.length_c   1.000
_cell.angle_alpha   90.00
_cell.angle_beta   90.00
_cell.angle_gamma   90.00
#
_symmetry.space_group_name_H-M   'P 1'
#
loop_
_entity.id
_entity.type
_entity.pdbx_description
1 polymer ?
#
loop_
_entity_poly.entity_id
_entity_poly.type
_entity_poly.pdbx_seq_one_letter_code
_entity_poly.pdbx_strand_id
1 'polypeptide(L)'
;QWNVAAGARYSGPQYRTLNNADINGFTYQGVSEFFTTDLRVRYKVDKHWVASFGIDNLNNYQYWNFHPYPQRNYNFELKWVH
;
A
#
# COMPACT_ATOMS: atom_id res chain seq x y z
N GLN A 1 -15.83 -6.67 -19.33
CA GLN A 1 -15.07 -5.40 -19.26
C GLN A 1 -14.06 -5.49 -18.13
N TRP A 2 -12.85 -4.98 -18.34
CA TRP A 2 -11.79 -4.91 -17.34
C TRP A 2 -11.46 -3.45 -17.02
N ASN A 3 -11.17 -3.16 -15.76
CA ASN A 3 -10.60 -1.90 -15.30
C ASN A 3 -9.34 -2.20 -14.50
N VAL A 4 -8.28 -1.43 -14.75
CA VAL A 4 -7.01 -1.53 -14.01
C VAL A 4 -6.72 -0.17 -13.41
N ALA A 5 -6.31 -0.15 -12.14
CA ALA A 5 -5.87 1.03 -11.43
C ALA A 5 -4.51 0.76 -10.77
N ALA A 6 -3.62 1.73 -10.84
CA ALA A 6 -2.33 1.70 -10.17
C ALA A 6 -2.14 2.98 -9.35
N GLY A 7 -1.40 2.89 -8.25
CA GLY A 7 -1.09 4.01 -7.37
C GLY A 7 0.35 3.95 -6.88
N ALA A 8 0.91 5.11 -6.56
CA ALA A 8 2.23 5.23 -5.96
C ALA A 8 2.20 6.25 -4.83
N ARG A 9 2.92 5.98 -3.73
CA ARG A 9 3.11 6.90 -2.61
C ARG A 9 4.58 7.00 -2.28
N TYR A 10 5.06 8.23 -2.14
CA TYR A 10 6.44 8.54 -1.80
C TYR A 10 6.47 9.51 -0.63
N SER A 11 7.39 9.27 0.30
CA SER A 11 7.78 10.20 1.36
C SER A 11 9.29 10.12 1.53
N GLY A 12 9.94 11.28 1.60
CA GLY A 12 11.37 11.38 1.91
C GLY A 12 11.66 11.17 3.40
N PRO A 13 12.90 11.46 3.83
CA PRO A 13 13.29 11.37 5.23
C PRO A 13 12.35 12.16 6.15
N GLN A 14 11.94 11.52 7.24
CA GLN A 14 11.10 12.10 8.27
C GLN A 14 11.85 12.13 9.60
N TYR A 15 11.57 13.13 10.42
CA TYR A 15 12.17 13.30 11.73
C TYR A 15 11.07 13.41 12.78
N ARG A 16 11.31 12.80 13.94
CA ARG A 16 10.39 12.83 15.09
C ARG A 16 10.84 13.86 16.12
N THR A 17 12.14 14.07 16.23
CA THR A 17 12.75 15.07 17.10
C THR A 17 12.66 16.46 16.47
N LEU A 18 12.35 17.48 17.29
CA LEU A 18 12.21 18.88 16.81
C LEU A 18 13.49 19.45 16.18
N ASN A 19 14.64 18.89 16.56
CA ASN A 19 15.95 19.28 16.04
C ASN A 19 16.46 18.36 14.91
N ASN A 20 15.61 17.45 14.39
CA ASN A 20 15.95 16.55 13.29
C ASN A 20 17.20 15.69 13.54
N ALA A 21 17.43 15.30 14.79
CA ALA A 21 18.61 14.52 15.19
C ALA A 21 18.41 13.01 15.06
N ASP A 22 17.24 12.54 14.59
CA ASP A 22 16.99 11.12 14.37
C ASP A 22 17.93 10.59 13.27
N ILE A 23 18.75 9.60 13.62
CA ILE A 23 19.74 8.99 12.71
C ILE A 23 19.25 7.70 12.04
N ASN A 24 18.18 7.10 12.55
CA ASN A 24 17.61 5.87 12.02
C ASN A 24 16.08 5.91 12.09
N GLY A 25 15.43 6.03 10.93
CA GLY A 25 13.97 5.99 10.80
C GLY A 25 13.37 4.57 10.85
N PHE A 26 14.18 3.52 10.66
CA PHE A 26 13.75 2.11 10.61
C PHE A 26 13.95 1.41 11.96
N THR A 27 13.36 1.96 13.01
CA THR A 27 13.50 1.44 14.39
C THR A 27 12.20 1.60 15.16
N TYR A 28 12.10 0.96 16.34
CA TYR A 28 10.99 1.17 17.26
C TYR A 28 10.88 2.66 17.61
N GLN A 29 9.69 3.25 17.53
CA GLN A 29 9.45 4.71 17.65
C GLN A 29 10.04 5.57 16.51
N GLY A 30 10.61 4.96 15.46
CA GLY A 30 11.14 5.66 14.29
C GLY A 30 10.07 6.02 13.26
N VAL A 31 10.45 6.88 12.32
CA VAL A 31 9.63 7.25 11.15
C VAL A 31 10.50 7.13 9.90
N SER A 32 10.13 6.24 8.98
CA SER A 32 10.89 5.96 7.77
C SER A 32 10.47 6.85 6.61
N GLU A 33 11.41 7.14 5.72
CA GLU A 33 11.06 7.38 4.32
C GLU A 33 10.41 6.13 3.70
N PHE A 34 9.63 6.30 2.64
CA PHE A 34 9.05 5.16 1.95
C PHE A 34 8.71 5.46 0.50
N PHE A 35 8.72 4.39 -0.30
CA PHE A 35 8.11 4.37 -1.61
C PHE A 35 7.31 3.07 -1.78
N THR A 36 6.00 3.18 -1.92
CA THR A 36 5.11 2.03 -2.12
C THR A 36 4.28 2.21 -3.38
N THR A 37 3.93 1.09 -4.00
CA THR A 37 3.07 1.04 -5.17
C THR A 37 1.93 0.05 -4.94
N ASP A 38 0.76 0.33 -5.52
CA ASP A 38 -0.42 -0.54 -5.42
C ASP A 38 -0.97 -0.82 -6.82
N LEU A 39 -1.60 -1.98 -6.97
CA LEU A 39 -2.27 -2.38 -8.21
C LEU A 39 -3.63 -2.99 -7.88
N ARG A 40 -4.67 -2.62 -8.62
CA ARG A 40 -6.01 -3.25 -8.55
C ARG A 40 -6.56 -3.53 -9.94
N VAL A 41 -7.06 -4.74 -10.12
CA VAL A 41 -7.75 -5.19 -11.32
C VAL A 41 -9.19 -5.53 -10.97
N ARG A 42 -10.14 -5.07 -11.78
CA ARG A 42 -11.56 -5.41 -11.67
C ARG A 42 -12.04 -5.97 -12.99
N TYR A 43 -12.77 -7.07 -12.91
CA TYR A 43 -13.30 -7.79 -14.06
C TYR A 43 -14.80 -8.05 -13.92
N LYS A 44 -15.58 -7.65 -14.93
CA LYS A 44 -16.97 -8.08 -15.09
C LYS A 44 -16.98 -9.46 -15.76
N VAL A 45 -17.22 -10.49 -14.94
CA VAL A 45 -17.24 -11.90 -15.34
C VAL A 45 -18.45 -12.18 -16.23
N ASP A 46 -19.64 -11.74 -15.79
CA ASP A 46 -20.87 -11.81 -16.58
C ASP A 46 -21.79 -10.60 -16.26
N LYS A 47 -23.07 -10.67 -16.66
CA LYS A 47 -24.02 -9.58 -16.42
C LYS A 47 -24.25 -9.26 -14.93
N HIS A 48 -24.05 -10.23 -14.04
CA HIS A 48 -24.29 -10.11 -12.61
C HIS A 48 -23.01 -10.18 -11.76
N TRP A 49 -21.98 -10.89 -12.19
CA TRP A 49 -20.77 -11.07 -11.38
C TRP A 49 -19.62 -10.14 -11.77
N VAL A 50 -18.98 -9.60 -10.75
CA VAL A 50 -17.74 -8.82 -10.85
C VAL A 50 -16.74 -9.33 -9.83
N ALA A 51 -15.55 -9.69 -10.29
CA ALA A 51 -14.41 -10.00 -9.43
C ALA A 51 -13.43 -8.82 -9.39
N SER A 52 -12.77 -8.61 -8.25
CA SER A 52 -11.63 -7.71 -8.12
C SER A 52 -10.49 -8.39 -7.39
N PHE A 53 -9.27 -8.06 -7.78
CA PHE A 53 -8.05 -8.48 -7.11
C PHE A 53 -7.12 -7.28 -6.99
N GLY A 54 -6.49 -7.13 -5.83
CA GLY A 54 -5.56 -6.04 -5.57
C GLY A 54 -4.33 -6.50 -4.79
N ILE A 55 -3.24 -5.77 -5.02
CA ILE A 55 -1.97 -5.90 -4.30
C ILE A 55 -1.62 -4.51 -3.77
N ASP A 56 -1.58 -4.38 -2.46
CA ASP A 56 -1.09 -3.18 -1.79
C ASP A 56 0.39 -3.40 -1.43
N ASN A 57 1.21 -2.36 -1.54
CA ASN A 57 2.66 -2.45 -1.35
C ASN A 57 3.30 -3.54 -2.26
N LEU A 58 3.05 -3.42 -3.57
CA LEU A 58 3.47 -4.33 -4.63
C LEU A 58 4.99 -4.53 -4.68
N ASN A 59 5.79 -3.55 -4.28
CA ASN A 59 7.25 -3.66 -4.19
C ASN A 59 7.74 -4.25 -2.85
N ASN A 60 6.84 -4.56 -1.91
CA ASN A 60 7.13 -5.09 -0.57
C ASN A 60 8.14 -4.25 0.22
N TYR A 61 8.03 -2.93 0.13
CA TYR A 61 8.87 -2.02 0.89
C TYR A 61 8.51 -2.10 2.37
N GLN A 62 9.50 -2.23 3.25
CA GLN A 62 9.30 -2.24 4.70
C GLN A 62 9.52 -0.83 5.22
N TYR A 63 8.52 -0.23 5.87
CA TYR A 63 8.57 1.14 6.37
C TYR A 63 7.87 1.26 7.73
N TRP A 64 8.23 2.29 8.48
CA TRP A 64 7.86 2.46 9.88
C TRP A 64 7.23 3.82 10.14
N ASN A 65 6.26 3.82 11.05
CA ASN A 65 5.88 4.99 11.82
C ASN A 65 5.42 4.50 13.19
N PHE A 66 6.27 4.68 14.21
CA PHE A 66 6.12 4.09 15.55
C PHE A 66 6.20 2.55 15.58
N HIS A 67 5.44 1.88 14.70
CA HIS A 67 5.44 0.45 14.43
C HIS A 67 5.60 0.18 12.92
N PRO A 68 5.89 -1.06 12.49
CA PRO A 68 5.90 -1.42 11.09
C PRO A 68 4.52 -1.17 10.44
N TYR A 69 4.51 -0.63 9.22
CA TYR A 69 3.32 -0.64 8.40
C TYR A 69 3.04 -2.04 7.83
N PRO A 70 1.80 -2.31 7.37
CA PRO A 70 1.51 -3.54 6.66
C PRO A 70 2.47 -3.74 5.47
N GLN A 71 3.02 -4.95 5.37
CA GLN A 71 3.85 -5.37 4.25
C GLN A 71 2.97 -5.65 3.01
N ARG A 72 3.51 -6.27 1.96
CA ARG A 72 2.72 -6.63 0.79
C ARG A 72 1.50 -7.47 1.19
N ASN A 73 0.33 -6.98 0.81
CA ASN A 73 -0.94 -7.64 1.11
C ASN A 73 -1.76 -7.83 -0.17
N TYR A 74 -2.56 -8.89 -0.18
CA TYR A 74 -3.42 -9.25 -1.29
C TYR A 74 -4.88 -9.13 -0.87
N ASN A 75 -5.71 -8.55 -1.74
CA ASN A 75 -7.15 -8.49 -1.54
C ASN A 75 -7.88 -9.13 -2.72
N PHE A 76 -8.98 -9.80 -2.42
CA PHE A 76 -9.89 -10.37 -3.41
C PHE A 76 -11.33 -10.05 -3.01
N GLU A 77 -12.14 -9.68 -3.99
CA GLU A 77 -13.55 -9.35 -3.81
C GLU A 77 -14.37 -9.98 -4.93
N LEU A 78 -15.51 -10.57 -4.59
CA LEU A 78 -16.50 -11.04 -5.55
C LEU A 78 -17.85 -10.36 -5.24
N LYS A 79 -18.43 -9.70 -6.22
CA LYS A 79 -19.64 -8.89 -6.08
C LYS A 79 -20.71 -9.30 -7.09
N TRP A 80 -21.93 -9.48 -6.61
CA TRP A 80 -23.14 -9.57 -7.43
C TRP A 80 -23.71 -8.18 -7.72
N VAL A 81 -24.16 -7.94 -8.95
CA VAL A 81 -24.76 -6.71 -9.47
C VAL A 81 -26.13 -7.08 -10.03
N HIS A 82 -27.18 -6.43 -9.53
CA HIS A 82 -28.55 -6.63 -9.96
C HIS A 82 -28.84 -5.96 -11.31
#